data_AF-A0A1B8JA24-F1
#
_entry.id   AF-A0A1B8JA24-F1
#
_cell.length_a   1.000
_cell.length_b   1.000
_cell.length_c   1.000
_cell.angle_alpha   90.00
_cell.angle_beta   90.00
_cell.angle_gamma   90.00
#
_symmetry.space_group_name_H-M   'P 1'
#
loop_
_entity.id
_entity.type
_entity.pdbx_description
1 polymer ?
#
loop_
_entity_poly.entity_id
_entity_poly.type
_entity_poly.pdbx_seq_one_letter_code
_entity_poly.pdbx_strand_id
1 'polypeptide(L)'
;MVNEEKFLESYKQYNITDKFYKNQKELFRYIDDFEIDLLASSFVGLSEWYLQSFLSKSKNYIFYFGLYITYQKYYDNTYTPENTAMFMEFLNKNEKISFFIDKLELNDEEFARYAIQQNILKIVFIFPYISFLSQEQVCALPDREKILENLEQSNAVLQKELKNGNMIYEEMKQKSEGLESNIQGIFDMYNKTKDKLNECK
;
A
#
# COMPACT_ATOMS: atom_id res chain seq x y z
N MET A 1 -21.40 -9.78 -8.56
CA MET A 1 -21.65 -10.10 -7.14
C MET A 1 -20.66 -11.17 -6.72
N VAL A 2 -19.72 -10.85 -5.83
CA VAL A 2 -18.91 -11.86 -5.15
C VAL A 2 -19.87 -12.65 -4.26
N ASN A 3 -19.87 -13.98 -4.37
CA ASN A 3 -20.68 -14.82 -3.50
C ASN A 3 -20.00 -14.82 -2.11
N GLU A 4 -20.60 -14.10 -1.18
CA GLU A 4 -20.11 -13.91 0.20
C GLU A 4 -19.82 -15.25 0.89
N GLU A 5 -20.72 -16.22 0.78
CA GLU A 5 -20.54 -17.55 1.36
C GLU A 5 -19.28 -18.24 0.79
N LYS A 6 -19.09 -18.20 -0.54
CA LYS A 6 -17.89 -18.76 -1.18
C LYS A 6 -16.61 -18.04 -0.74
N PHE A 7 -16.67 -16.73 -0.54
CA PHE A 7 -15.52 -15.97 -0.03
C PHE A 7 -15.18 -16.41 1.39
N LEU A 8 -16.17 -16.48 2.29
CA LEU A 8 -15.97 -16.87 3.69
C LEU A 8 -15.45 -18.32 3.81
N GLU A 9 -15.96 -19.23 2.99
CA GLU A 9 -15.46 -20.62 2.92
C GLU A 9 -14.00 -20.66 2.46
N SER A 10 -13.68 -19.97 1.36
CA SER A 10 -12.32 -19.90 0.82
C SER A 10 -11.36 -19.25 1.82
N TYR A 11 -11.78 -18.19 2.49
CA TYR A 11 -10.97 -17.46 3.48
C TYR A 11 -10.47 -18.39 4.59
N LYS A 12 -11.38 -19.22 5.12
CA LYS A 12 -11.04 -20.23 6.15
C LYS A 12 -10.17 -21.33 5.56
N GLN A 13 -10.53 -21.88 4.40
CA GLN A 13 -9.77 -22.95 3.76
C GLN A 13 -8.31 -22.59 3.48
N TYR A 14 -8.05 -21.33 3.13
CA TYR A 14 -6.69 -20.86 2.81
C TYR A 14 -5.90 -20.29 3.99
N ASN A 15 -6.43 -20.38 5.23
CA ASN A 15 -5.82 -19.85 6.46
C ASN A 15 -5.32 -18.41 6.29
N ILE A 16 -6.19 -17.53 5.77
CA ILE A 16 -5.80 -16.17 5.41
C ILE A 16 -5.32 -15.35 6.62
N THR A 17 -5.95 -15.50 7.79
CA THR A 17 -5.53 -14.83 9.03
C THR A 17 -4.09 -15.16 9.42
N ASP A 18 -3.70 -16.44 9.40
CA ASP A 18 -2.34 -16.85 9.73
C ASP A 18 -1.32 -16.32 8.71
N LYS A 19 -1.70 -16.33 7.42
CA LYS A 19 -0.86 -15.76 6.36
C LYS A 19 -0.71 -14.25 6.53
N PHE A 20 -1.78 -13.53 6.88
CA PHE A 20 -1.73 -12.11 7.16
C PHE A 20 -0.72 -11.81 8.28
N TYR A 21 -0.86 -12.41 9.45
CA TYR A 21 0.05 -12.16 10.58
C TYR A 21 1.49 -12.58 10.30
N LYS A 22 1.69 -13.68 9.57
CA LYS A 22 3.04 -14.08 9.13
C LYS A 22 3.67 -13.02 8.21
N ASN A 23 2.93 -12.54 7.21
CA ASN A 23 3.43 -11.53 6.29
C ASN A 23 3.66 -10.19 6.99
N GLN A 24 2.80 -9.81 7.94
CA GLN A 24 2.98 -8.62 8.77
C GLN A 24 4.30 -8.68 9.55
N LYS A 25 4.51 -9.78 10.28
CA LYS A 25 5.74 -9.98 11.06
C LYS A 25 6.99 -9.95 10.19
N GLU A 26 6.95 -10.62 9.04
CA GLU A 26 8.07 -10.60 8.10
C GLU A 26 8.33 -9.20 7.56
N LEU A 27 7.30 -8.48 7.11
CA LEU A 27 7.46 -7.14 6.56
C LEU A 27 7.93 -6.13 7.62
N PHE A 28 7.40 -6.18 8.83
CA PHE A 28 7.79 -5.25 9.90
C PHE A 28 9.24 -5.43 10.30
N ARG A 29 9.72 -6.68 10.36
CA ARG A 29 11.15 -6.94 10.55
C ARG A 29 11.99 -6.31 9.43
N TYR A 30 11.57 -6.45 8.17
CA TYR A 30 12.24 -5.79 7.04
C TYR A 30 12.25 -4.28 7.18
N ILE A 31 11.16 -3.66 7.64
CA ILE A 31 11.08 -2.21 7.83
C ILE A 31 12.01 -1.75 8.97
N ASP A 32 12.04 -2.50 10.07
CA ASP A 32 12.84 -2.17 11.24
C ASP A 32 14.35 -2.24 10.91
N ASP A 33 14.76 -3.22 10.10
CA ASP A 33 16.15 -3.41 9.66
C ASP A 33 16.50 -2.64 8.35
N PHE A 34 15.53 -1.94 7.75
CA PHE A 34 15.61 -1.42 6.37
C PHE A 34 16.84 -0.58 6.07
N GLU A 35 17.16 0.36 6.97
CA GLU A 35 18.25 1.31 6.78
C GLU A 35 19.63 0.62 6.77
N ILE A 36 19.84 -0.30 7.72
CA ILE A 36 21.10 -1.02 7.85
C ILE A 36 21.26 -2.00 6.69
N ASP A 37 20.19 -2.73 6.36
CA ASP A 37 20.20 -3.69 5.27
C ASP A 37 20.35 -3.01 3.90
N LEU A 38 19.71 -1.86 3.68
CA LEU A 38 19.87 -1.08 2.45
C LEU A 38 21.30 -0.57 2.33
N LEU A 39 21.92 -0.09 3.42
CA LEU A 39 23.32 0.32 3.43
C LEU A 39 24.24 -0.87 3.11
N ALA A 40 24.08 -2.00 3.81
CA ALA A 40 24.87 -3.20 3.60
C ALA A 40 24.72 -3.76 2.18
N SER A 41 23.49 -3.81 1.66
CA SER A 41 23.22 -4.26 0.30
C SER A 41 23.81 -3.30 -0.73
N SER A 42 23.80 -1.99 -0.48
CA SER A 42 24.44 -0.99 -1.34
C SER A 42 25.96 -1.21 -1.43
N PHE A 43 26.63 -1.53 -0.31
CA PHE A 43 28.08 -1.84 -0.31
C PHE A 43 28.47 -3.02 -1.20
N VAL A 44 27.57 -3.99 -1.36
CA VAL A 44 27.81 -5.19 -2.19
C VAL A 44 27.11 -5.12 -3.56
N GLY A 45 26.54 -3.98 -3.94
CA GLY A 45 25.86 -3.78 -5.22
C GLY A 45 24.51 -4.51 -5.36
N LEU A 46 23.83 -4.79 -4.24
CA LEU A 46 22.55 -5.52 -4.18
C LEU A 46 21.37 -4.65 -3.68
N SER A 47 21.52 -3.32 -3.66
CA SER A 47 20.47 -2.39 -3.22
C SER A 47 19.16 -2.59 -3.98
N GLU A 48 19.25 -2.82 -5.30
CA GLU A 48 18.08 -3.08 -6.14
C GLU A 48 17.32 -4.34 -5.72
N TRP A 49 18.04 -5.45 -5.50
CA TRP A 49 17.47 -6.71 -5.07
C TRP A 49 16.79 -6.58 -3.71
N TYR A 50 17.39 -5.79 -2.82
CA TYR A 50 16.83 -5.49 -1.51
C TYR A 50 15.49 -4.75 -1.63
N LEU A 51 15.43 -3.68 -2.43
CA LEU A 51 14.21 -2.90 -2.67
C LEU A 51 13.12 -3.73 -3.37
N GLN A 52 13.47 -4.56 -4.34
CA GLN A 52 12.51 -5.47 -4.99
C GLN A 52 11.91 -6.47 -3.98
N SER A 53 12.73 -7.02 -3.09
CA SER A 53 12.28 -7.92 -2.02
C SER A 53 11.31 -7.22 -1.07
N PHE A 54 11.65 -6.00 -0.67
CA PHE A 54 10.79 -5.16 0.16
C PHE A 54 9.43 -4.87 -0.51
N LEU A 55 9.42 -4.49 -1.79
CA LEU A 55 8.18 -4.26 -2.53
C LEU A 55 7.33 -5.53 -2.68
N SER A 56 7.97 -6.68 -2.90
CA SER A 56 7.28 -7.98 -2.97
C SER A 56 6.60 -8.34 -1.65
N LYS A 57 7.30 -8.16 -0.52
CA LYS A 57 6.75 -8.38 0.82
C LYS A 57 5.61 -7.43 1.14
N SER A 58 5.75 -6.16 0.76
CA SER A 58 4.71 -5.15 0.90
C SER A 58 3.46 -5.53 0.10
N LYS A 59 3.60 -5.96 -1.16
CA LYS A 59 2.49 -6.47 -2.00
C LYS A 59 1.73 -7.61 -1.31
N ASN A 60 2.46 -8.61 -0.80
CA ASN A 60 1.85 -9.75 -0.12
C ASN A 60 1.11 -9.33 1.15
N TYR A 61 1.71 -8.49 1.99
CA TYR A 61 1.06 -7.96 3.19
C TYR A 61 -0.24 -7.21 2.84
N ILE A 62 -0.18 -6.30 1.88
CA ILE A 62 -1.34 -5.50 1.45
C ILE A 62 -2.45 -6.39 0.92
N PHE A 63 -2.11 -7.39 0.12
CA PHE A 63 -3.07 -8.37 -0.38
C PHE A 63 -3.77 -9.13 0.75
N TYR A 64 -3.01 -9.70 1.69
CA TYR A 64 -3.59 -10.45 2.81
C TYR A 64 -4.34 -9.55 3.79
N PHE A 65 -3.89 -8.32 4.01
CA PHE A 65 -4.62 -7.33 4.80
C PHE A 65 -5.96 -6.98 4.14
N GLY A 66 -5.99 -6.74 2.83
CA GLY A 66 -7.23 -6.48 2.11
C GLY A 66 -8.24 -7.63 2.23
N LEU A 67 -7.78 -8.87 2.12
CA LEU A 67 -8.61 -10.05 2.36
C LEU A 67 -9.10 -10.12 3.81
N TYR A 68 -8.22 -9.86 4.78
CA TYR A 68 -8.56 -9.84 6.21
C TYR A 68 -9.63 -8.79 6.53
N ILE A 69 -9.46 -7.56 6.06
CA ILE A 69 -10.44 -6.48 6.23
C ILE A 69 -11.78 -6.82 5.55
N THR A 70 -11.74 -7.46 4.37
CA THR A 70 -12.96 -7.92 3.68
C THR A 70 -13.69 -9.00 4.49
N TYR A 71 -12.96 -9.94 5.10
CA TYR A 71 -13.54 -10.92 6.01
C TYR A 71 -14.17 -10.25 7.24
N GLN A 72 -13.45 -9.31 7.87
CA GLN A 72 -13.97 -8.55 9.01
C GLN A 72 -15.25 -7.78 8.65
N LYS A 73 -15.35 -7.29 7.40
CA LYS A 73 -16.58 -6.64 6.90
C LYS A 73 -17.77 -7.59 6.84
N TYR A 74 -17.57 -8.81 6.36
CA TYR A 74 -18.65 -9.80 6.23
C TYR A 74 -19.00 -10.51 7.54
N TYR A 75 -18.08 -10.56 8.52
CA TYR A 75 -18.25 -11.37 9.73
C TYR A 75 -18.44 -10.58 11.03
N ASP A 76 -17.60 -9.57 11.34
CA ASP A 76 -17.44 -9.04 12.72
C ASP A 76 -17.44 -7.50 12.85
N ASN A 77 -17.74 -6.75 11.78
CA ASN A 77 -17.60 -5.29 11.63
C ASN A 77 -16.13 -4.85 11.45
N THR A 78 -15.87 -4.07 10.40
CA THR A 78 -14.51 -3.67 9.97
C THR A 78 -13.85 -2.65 10.92
N TYR A 79 -14.63 -1.98 11.78
CA TYR A 79 -14.16 -0.92 12.68
C TYR A 79 -13.92 -1.44 14.11
N THR A 80 -12.84 -2.19 14.30
CA THR A 80 -12.32 -2.50 15.65
C THR A 80 -11.11 -1.61 15.95
N PRO A 81 -10.88 -1.19 17.20
CA PRO A 81 -9.68 -0.47 17.58
C PRO A 81 -8.38 -1.17 17.16
N GLU A 82 -8.39 -2.51 17.16
CA GLU A 82 -7.28 -3.33 16.71
C GLU A 82 -7.03 -3.20 15.20
N ASN A 83 -8.07 -3.25 14.38
CA ASN A 83 -7.93 -3.06 12.92
C ASN A 83 -7.42 -1.65 12.60
N THR A 84 -7.89 -0.63 13.31
CA THR A 84 -7.40 0.75 13.19
C THR A 84 -5.94 0.87 13.60
N ALA A 85 -5.55 0.24 14.71
CA ALA A 85 -4.17 0.26 15.18
C ALA A 85 -3.23 -0.41 14.17
N MET A 86 -3.59 -1.59 13.64
CA MET A 86 -2.81 -2.28 12.60
C MET A 86 -2.70 -1.45 11.32
N PHE A 87 -3.78 -0.81 10.91
CA PHE A 87 -3.81 0.08 9.75
C PHE A 87 -2.83 1.25 9.92
N MET A 88 -2.91 1.95 11.06
CA MET A 88 -2.07 3.09 11.35
C MET A 88 -0.61 2.71 11.58
N GLU A 89 -0.34 1.57 12.21
CA GLU A 89 1.03 1.07 12.43
C GLU A 89 1.75 0.89 11.09
N PHE A 90 1.10 0.28 10.10
CA PHE A 90 1.69 0.14 8.78
C PHE A 90 1.99 1.49 8.15
N LEU A 91 1.03 2.43 8.13
CA LEU A 91 1.25 3.77 7.57
C LEU A 91 2.45 4.47 8.23
N ASN A 92 2.51 4.47 9.56
CA ASN A 92 3.59 5.08 10.32
C ASN A 92 4.95 4.45 10.01
N LYS A 93 5.03 3.11 9.97
CA LYS A 93 6.27 2.39 9.62
C LYS A 93 6.68 2.68 8.17
N ASN A 94 5.72 2.87 7.27
CA ASN A 94 5.97 3.09 5.86
C ASN A 94 6.49 4.50 5.54
N GLU A 95 6.25 5.50 6.39
CA GLU A 95 6.80 6.85 6.23
C GLU A 95 8.33 6.86 6.19
N LYS A 96 8.96 6.08 7.08
CA LYS A 96 10.42 5.93 7.11
C LYS A 96 10.94 5.39 5.77
N ILE A 97 10.25 4.41 5.19
CA ILE A 97 10.64 3.79 3.92
C ILE A 97 10.50 4.79 2.76
N SER A 98 9.37 5.49 2.66
CA SER A 98 9.18 6.50 1.61
C SER A 98 10.30 7.54 1.62
N PHE A 99 10.66 8.04 2.81
CA PHE A 99 11.77 8.99 2.94
C PHE A 99 13.08 8.44 2.34
N PHE A 100 13.43 7.18 2.58
CA PHE A 100 14.66 6.60 2.03
C PHE A 100 14.57 6.40 0.51
N ILE A 101 13.44 5.91 0.00
CA ILE A 101 13.27 5.72 -1.45
C ILE A 101 13.32 7.07 -2.18
N ASP A 102 12.67 8.11 -1.66
CA ASP A 102 12.72 9.46 -2.21
C ASP A 102 14.15 10.01 -2.20
N LYS A 103 14.93 9.74 -1.14
CA LYS A 103 16.35 10.10 -1.08
C LYS A 103 17.21 9.36 -2.12
N LEU A 104 16.90 8.10 -2.41
CA LEU A 104 17.59 7.34 -3.45
C LEU A 104 17.25 7.88 -4.84
N GLU A 105 15.98 8.14 -5.12
CA GLU A 105 15.53 8.74 -6.40
C GLU A 105 16.23 10.06 -6.69
N LEU A 106 16.39 10.93 -5.67
CA LEU A 106 17.10 12.21 -5.83
C LEU A 106 18.56 12.05 -6.26
N ASN A 107 19.19 10.92 -5.96
CA ASN A 107 20.59 10.66 -6.26
C ASN A 107 20.77 9.84 -7.56
N ASP A 108 19.76 9.06 -7.94
CA ASP A 108 19.78 8.18 -9.11
C ASP A 108 18.35 7.93 -9.61
N GLU A 109 18.07 8.43 -10.81
CA GLU A 109 16.76 8.36 -11.46
C GLU A 109 16.29 6.92 -11.72
N GLU A 110 17.19 5.93 -11.74
CA GLU A 110 16.81 4.52 -11.84
C GLU A 110 15.94 4.07 -10.66
N PHE A 111 16.04 4.75 -9.51
CA PHE A 111 15.24 4.45 -8.32
C PHE A 111 13.82 5.04 -8.36
N ALA A 112 13.49 5.92 -9.32
CA ALA A 112 12.15 6.47 -9.49
C ALA A 112 11.08 5.36 -9.64
N ARG A 113 11.44 4.20 -10.22
CA ARG A 113 10.53 3.04 -10.32
C ARG A 113 10.09 2.50 -8.97
N TYR A 114 10.95 2.57 -7.95
CA TYR A 114 10.63 2.10 -6.60
C TYR A 114 9.74 3.11 -5.88
N ALA A 115 9.96 4.40 -6.10
CA ALA A 115 9.07 5.45 -5.60
C ALA A 115 7.65 5.30 -6.17
N ILE A 116 7.52 5.10 -7.49
CA ILE A 116 6.21 4.86 -8.14
C ILE A 116 5.53 3.62 -7.54
N GLN A 117 6.24 2.49 -7.48
CA GLN A 117 5.67 1.25 -6.95
C GLN A 117 5.27 1.38 -5.49
N GLN A 118 6.08 2.07 -4.67
CA GLN A 118 5.77 2.28 -3.26
C GLN A 118 4.51 3.13 -3.06
N ASN A 119 4.37 4.21 -3.85
CA ASN A 119 3.21 5.09 -3.76
C ASN A 119 1.94 4.42 -4.28
N ILE A 120 2.03 3.56 -5.30
CA ILE A 120 0.91 2.70 -5.72
C ILE A 120 0.50 1.77 -4.56
N LEU A 121 1.47 1.15 -3.89
CA LEU A 121 1.18 0.25 -2.76
C LEU A 121 0.47 0.97 -1.61
N LYS A 122 0.85 2.21 -1.30
CA LYS A 122 0.15 3.03 -0.30
C LYS A 122 -1.31 3.26 -0.68
N ILE A 123 -1.59 3.67 -1.92
CA ILE A 123 -2.97 3.89 -2.39
C ILE A 123 -3.79 2.59 -2.28
N VAL A 124 -3.23 1.47 -2.77
CA VAL A 124 -3.90 0.15 -2.74
C VAL A 124 -4.12 -0.34 -1.31
N PHE A 125 -3.23 -0.02 -0.37
CA PHE A 125 -3.39 -0.36 1.04
C PHE A 125 -4.50 0.44 1.73
N ILE A 126 -4.56 1.75 1.50
CA ILE A 126 -5.52 2.66 2.13
C ILE A 126 -6.95 2.36 1.65
N PHE A 127 -7.12 2.13 0.35
CA PHE A 127 -8.41 1.96 -0.29
C PHE A 127 -9.36 0.95 0.39
N PRO A 128 -9.01 -0.34 0.57
CA PRO A 128 -9.94 -1.31 1.13
C PRO A 128 -10.40 -0.91 2.53
N TYR A 129 -9.49 -0.47 3.39
CA TYR A 129 -9.81 -0.08 4.76
C TYR A 129 -10.81 1.08 4.80
N ILE A 130 -10.52 2.19 4.11
CA ILE A 130 -11.40 3.36 4.07
C ILE A 130 -12.72 3.06 3.36
N SER A 131 -12.70 2.27 2.28
CA SER A 131 -13.90 1.97 1.48
C SER A 131 -14.97 1.22 2.28
N PHE A 132 -14.58 0.37 3.25
CA PHE A 132 -15.51 -0.44 4.02
C PHE A 132 -16.10 0.24 5.27
N LEU A 133 -15.49 1.32 5.75
CA LEU A 133 -16.00 2.11 6.87
C LEU A 133 -17.27 2.87 6.48
N SER A 134 -18.20 3.13 7.41
CA SER A 134 -19.27 4.11 7.19
C SER A 134 -18.71 5.53 7.17
N GLN A 135 -19.49 6.51 6.69
CA GLN A 135 -19.04 7.90 6.72
C GLN A 135 -18.75 8.38 8.14
N GLU A 136 -19.61 8.05 9.10
CA GLU A 136 -19.42 8.36 10.53
C GLU A 136 -18.13 7.75 11.07
N GLN A 137 -17.83 6.49 10.70
CA GLN A 137 -16.60 5.80 11.12
C GLN A 137 -15.34 6.45 10.51
N VAL A 138 -15.38 6.84 9.23
CA VAL A 138 -14.29 7.57 8.58
C VAL A 138 -14.03 8.90 9.29
N CYS A 139 -15.09 9.62 9.67
CA CYS A 139 -14.95 10.90 10.37
C CYS A 139 -14.47 10.77 11.81
N ALA A 140 -14.72 9.61 12.43
CA ALA A 140 -14.22 9.26 13.75
C ALA A 140 -12.83 8.57 13.75
N LEU A 141 -12.19 8.41 12.58
CA LEU A 141 -10.85 7.83 12.54
C LEU A 141 -9.84 8.75 13.25
N PRO A 142 -8.99 8.20 14.13
CA PRO A 142 -7.83 8.93 14.60
C PRO A 142 -6.91 9.22 13.41
N ASP A 143 -6.25 10.38 13.42
CA ASP A 143 -5.27 10.79 12.41
C ASP A 143 -5.80 10.79 10.95
N ARG A 144 -7.10 11.06 10.75
CA ARG A 144 -7.72 11.19 9.41
C ARG A 144 -6.93 12.11 8.49
N GLU A 145 -6.47 13.25 9.00
CA GLU A 145 -5.66 14.21 8.24
C GLU A 145 -4.36 13.59 7.75
N LYS A 146 -3.67 12.84 8.61
CA LYS A 146 -2.44 12.12 8.25
C LYS A 146 -2.67 11.07 7.16
N ILE A 147 -3.81 10.37 7.20
CA ILE A 147 -4.21 9.40 6.16
C ILE A 147 -4.42 10.12 4.83
N LEU A 148 -5.12 11.26 4.86
CA LEU A 148 -5.37 12.08 3.67
C LEU A 148 -4.05 12.64 3.10
N GLU A 149 -3.16 13.17 3.94
CA GLU A 149 -1.84 13.66 3.53
C GLU A 149 -1.02 12.57 2.85
N ASN A 150 -0.95 11.38 3.44
CA ASN A 150 -0.25 10.24 2.84
C ASN A 150 -0.84 9.86 1.47
N LEU A 151 -2.16 9.87 1.35
CA LEU A 151 -2.87 9.56 0.11
C LEU A 151 -2.59 10.62 -0.98
N GLU A 152 -2.64 11.91 -0.62
CA GLU A 152 -2.40 13.02 -1.52
C GLU A 152 -0.93 13.09 -1.98
N GLN A 153 0.02 12.90 -1.07
CA GLN A 153 1.44 12.81 -1.39
C GLN A 153 1.72 11.66 -2.35
N SER A 154 1.14 10.48 -2.09
CA SER A 154 1.33 9.30 -2.95
C SER A 154 0.81 9.55 -4.37
N ASN A 155 -0.36 10.17 -4.49
CA ASN A 155 -0.92 10.53 -5.78
C ASN A 155 -0.10 11.64 -6.49
N ALA A 156 0.44 12.61 -5.75
CA ALA A 156 1.28 13.67 -6.32
C ALA A 156 2.56 13.10 -6.96
N VAL A 157 3.24 12.16 -6.29
CA VAL A 157 4.41 11.45 -6.86
C VAL A 157 4.01 10.68 -8.12
N LEU A 158 2.92 9.90 -8.05
CA LEU A 158 2.45 9.14 -9.21
C LEU A 158 2.14 10.05 -10.41
N GLN A 159 1.45 11.18 -10.20
CA GLN A 159 1.14 12.12 -11.29
C GLN A 159 2.38 12.83 -11.83
N LYS A 160 3.36 13.18 -10.99
CA LYS A 160 4.63 13.78 -11.43
C LYS A 160 5.34 12.84 -12.40
N GLU A 161 5.50 11.58 -12.01
CA GLU A 161 6.23 10.59 -12.80
C GLU A 161 5.51 10.22 -14.11
N LEU A 162 4.17 10.16 -14.10
CA LEU A 162 3.37 9.94 -15.30
C LEU A 162 3.42 11.12 -16.28
N LYS A 163 3.41 12.37 -15.79
CA LYS A 163 3.49 13.57 -16.63
C LYS A 163 4.87 13.78 -17.25
N ASN A 164 5.93 13.39 -16.53
CA ASN A 164 7.29 13.54 -16.99
C ASN A 164 7.70 12.52 -18.06
N GLY A 165 6.80 11.61 -18.46
CA GLY A 165 7.08 10.62 -19.50
C GLY A 165 8.29 9.75 -19.16
N ASN A 166 8.48 9.45 -17.87
CA ASN A 166 9.67 8.74 -17.40
C ASN A 166 9.80 7.43 -18.21
N MET A 167 10.99 7.15 -18.77
CA MET A 167 11.23 5.94 -19.59
C MET A 167 10.78 4.68 -18.87
N ILE A 168 10.88 4.67 -17.54
CA ILE A 168 10.41 3.61 -16.65
C ILE A 168 8.90 3.36 -16.79
N TYR A 169 8.08 4.41 -16.87
CA TYR A 169 6.64 4.29 -17.07
C TYR A 169 6.31 3.71 -18.44
N GLU A 170 6.97 4.21 -19.49
CA GLU A 170 6.80 3.71 -20.85
C GLU A 170 7.31 2.27 -20.99
N GLU A 171 8.39 1.89 -20.31
CA GLU A 171 8.88 0.52 -20.25
C GLU A 171 7.92 -0.41 -19.49
N MET A 172 7.38 0.02 -18.35
CA MET A 172 6.36 -0.73 -17.63
C MET A 172 5.11 -0.92 -18.49
N LYS A 173 4.69 0.12 -19.21
CA LYS A 173 3.53 0.12 -20.10
C LYS A 173 3.74 -0.81 -21.30
N GLN A 174 4.95 -0.84 -21.87
CA GLN A 174 5.30 -1.74 -22.97
C GLN A 174 5.44 -3.21 -22.54
N LYS A 175 5.89 -3.48 -21.31
CA LYS A 175 6.13 -4.84 -20.79
C LYS A 175 4.90 -5.47 -20.10
N SER A 176 3.83 -4.71 -19.86
CA SER A 176 2.64 -5.18 -19.14
C SER A 176 1.35 -4.86 -19.89
N GLU A 177 0.76 -5.85 -20.55
CA GLU A 177 -0.63 -5.75 -21.03
C GLU A 177 -1.57 -5.39 -19.88
N GLY A 178 -2.42 -4.37 -20.08
CA GLY A 178 -3.38 -3.90 -19.07
C GLY A 178 -2.85 -2.92 -18.01
N LEU A 179 -1.62 -2.42 -18.13
CA LEU A 179 -1.07 -1.45 -17.17
C LEU A 179 -1.88 -0.14 -17.11
N GLU A 180 -2.37 0.37 -18.25
CA GLU A 180 -3.20 1.59 -18.28
C GLU A 180 -4.53 1.39 -17.54
N SER A 181 -5.19 0.24 -17.73
CA SER A 181 -6.40 -0.11 -16.95
C SER A 181 -6.09 -0.29 -15.46
N ASN A 182 -4.90 -0.77 -15.12
CA ASN A 182 -4.47 -0.89 -13.73
C ASN A 182 -4.22 0.50 -13.10
N ILE A 183 -3.62 1.45 -13.83
CA ILE A 183 -3.34 2.81 -13.34
C ILE A 183 -4.62 3.63 -13.21
N GLN A 184 -5.51 3.56 -14.20
CA GLN A 184 -6.83 4.20 -14.05
C GLN A 184 -7.57 3.63 -12.84
N GLY A 185 -7.48 2.31 -12.61
CA GLY A 185 -8.00 1.68 -11.40
C GLY A 185 -7.39 2.25 -10.11
N ILE A 186 -6.08 2.53 -10.09
CA ILE A 186 -5.42 3.20 -8.95
C ILE A 186 -5.96 4.62 -8.74
N PHE A 187 -6.13 5.41 -9.80
CA PHE A 187 -6.70 6.76 -9.67
C PHE A 187 -8.16 6.75 -9.21
N ASP A 188 -8.95 5.78 -9.68
CA ASP A 188 -10.33 5.60 -9.23
C ASP A 188 -10.38 5.22 -7.74
N MET A 189 -9.47 4.36 -7.27
CA MET A 189 -9.32 4.03 -5.86
C MET A 189 -8.93 5.26 -5.04
N TYR A 190 -7.95 6.04 -5.52
CA TYR A 190 -7.53 7.29 -4.90
C TYR A 190 -8.70 8.27 -4.77
N ASN A 191 -9.41 8.58 -5.86
CA ASN A 191 -10.49 9.56 -5.87
C ASN A 191 -11.61 9.15 -4.90
N LYS A 192 -12.07 7.89 -4.98
CA LYS A 192 -13.10 7.36 -4.05
C LYS A 192 -12.70 7.46 -2.59
N THR A 193 -11.43 7.17 -2.29
CA THR A 193 -10.90 7.25 -0.92
C THR A 193 -10.81 8.69 -0.45
N LYS A 194 -10.28 9.57 -1.29
CA LYS A 194 -10.13 11.00 -1.01
C LYS A 194 -11.48 11.67 -0.79
N ASP A 195 -12.45 11.45 -1.67
CA ASP A 195 -13.78 12.04 -1.56
C ASP A 195 -14.43 11.66 -0.21
N LYS A 196 -14.36 10.38 0.14
CA LYS A 196 -14.89 9.88 1.41
C LYS A 196 -14.21 10.49 2.64
N LEU A 197 -12.88 10.67 2.61
CA LEU A 197 -12.13 11.33 3.67
C LEU A 197 -12.50 12.82 3.81
N ASN A 198 -12.83 13.49 2.70
CA ASN A 198 -13.17 14.92 2.66
C ASN A 198 -14.63 15.24 3.00
N GLU A 199 -15.53 14.25 2.99
CA GLU A 199 -16.95 14.43 3.34
C GLU A 199 -17.19 14.66 4.85
N CYS A 200 -16.14 14.64 5.67
CA CYS A 200 -16.21 14.89 7.10
C CYS A 200 -16.23 16.40 7.41
N LYS A 201 -17.39 16.89 7.87
CA LYS A 201 -17.61 18.27 8.30
C LYS A 201 -17.29 18.49 9.77
#